data_AF-R7ZHC5-F1
#
_entry.id   AF-R7ZHC5-F1
#
_cell.length_a   1.000
_cell.length_b   1.000
_cell.length_c   1.000
_cell.angle_alpha   90.00
_cell.angle_beta   90.00
_cell.angle_gamma   90.00
#
_symmetry.space_group_name_H-M   'P 1'
#
loop_
_entity.id
_entity.type
_entity.pdbx_description
1 polymer ?
#
loop_
_entity_poly.entity_id
_entity_poly.type
_entity_poly.pdbx_seq_one_letter_code
_entity_poly.pdbx_strand_id
1 'polypeptide(L)'
;MSMFCEYCKKPIHTLILEGDFGADPLWCGQCLANLELENLPLNDALLAELTSWMCNFGEWIDLEIDSFVEGKEHLAKVHDDQGTILAQQVASALGISVTFSPYLSD
;
A
#
# COMPACT_ATOMS: atom_id res chain seq x y z
N MET A 1 3.17 9.22 20.24
CA MET A 1 2.57 7.88 20.36
C MET A 1 3.46 6.92 19.58
N SER A 2 3.92 5.81 20.15
CA SER A 2 4.66 4.80 19.39
C SER A 2 3.68 3.80 18.78
N MET A 3 3.64 3.68 17.47
CA MET A 3 2.88 2.63 16.78
C MET A 3 3.53 1.26 17.02
N PHE A 4 2.72 0.22 17.11
CA PHE A 4 3.18 -1.13 17.45
C PHE A 4 2.55 -2.15 16.50
N CYS A 5 3.34 -3.12 16.03
CA CYS A 5 2.81 -4.20 15.20
C CYS A 5 2.28 -5.31 16.11
N GLU A 6 1.01 -5.66 15.93
CA GLU A 6 0.36 -6.69 16.75
C GLU A 6 0.87 -8.10 16.47
N TYR A 7 1.48 -8.33 15.31
CA TYR A 7 1.97 -9.66 14.92
C TYR A 7 3.36 -9.96 15.49
N CYS A 8 4.33 -9.08 15.29
CA CYS A 8 5.70 -9.30 15.79
C CYS A 8 5.95 -8.73 17.18
N LYS A 9 4.96 -8.04 17.76
CA LYS A 9 5.02 -7.40 19.08
C LYS A 9 6.25 -6.47 19.21
N LYS A 10 6.48 -5.63 18.20
CA LYS A 10 7.58 -4.64 18.18
C LYS A 10 7.08 -3.26 17.73
N PRO A 11 7.78 -2.18 18.12
CA PRO A 11 7.50 -0.85 17.60
C PRO A 11 7.68 -0.82 16.08
N ILE A 12 6.79 -0.10 15.40
CA ILE A 12 6.86 0.12 13.96
C ILE A 12 7.82 1.28 13.70
N HIS A 13 8.92 0.99 13.00
CA HIS A 13 9.91 1.97 12.56
C HIS A 13 9.96 2.12 11.03
N THR A 14 9.42 1.12 10.33
CA THR A 14 9.37 1.05 8.88
C THR A 14 8.05 0.42 8.46
N LEU A 15 7.51 0.90 7.34
CA LEU A 15 6.35 0.32 6.68
C LEU A 15 6.69 0.00 5.22
N ILE A 16 5.91 -0.88 4.63
CA ILE A 16 5.86 -1.10 3.19
C ILE A 16 4.46 -0.69 2.74
N LEU A 17 4.37 0.07 1.65
CA LEU A 17 3.12 0.33 0.94
C LEU A 17 3.07 -0.56 -0.29
N GLU A 18 2.06 -1.41 -0.38
CA GLU A 18 1.92 -2.43 -1.43
C GLU A 18 0.43 -2.73 -1.63
N GLY A 19 -0.01 -2.80 -2.89
CA GLY A 19 -1.36 -3.20 -3.24
C GLY A 19 -1.45 -4.71 -3.37
N ASP A 20 -2.50 -5.31 -2.83
CA ASP A 20 -2.79 -6.74 -2.94
C ASP A 20 -4.30 -6.97 -2.89
N PHE A 21 -4.75 -8.10 -3.42
CA PHE A 21 -6.17 -8.46 -3.44
C PHE A 21 -6.68 -8.80 -2.04
N GLY A 22 -7.57 -7.95 -1.53
CA GLY A 22 -8.24 -8.19 -0.24
C GLY A 22 -7.40 -7.87 0.99
N ALA A 23 -6.34 -7.08 0.83
CA ALA A 23 -5.49 -6.60 1.92
C ALA A 23 -5.52 -5.06 1.99
N ASP A 24 -5.30 -4.52 3.19
CA ASP A 24 -5.02 -3.08 3.36
C ASP A 24 -3.64 -2.75 2.76
N PRO A 25 -3.37 -1.48 2.37
CA PRO A 25 -2.19 -1.18 1.56
C PRO A 25 -0.88 -1.09 2.36
N LEU A 26 -0.92 -1.22 3.70
CA LEU A 26 0.23 -1.02 4.57
C LEU A 26 0.65 -2.28 5.30
N TRP A 27 1.94 -2.56 5.25
CA TRP A 27 2.54 -3.77 5.80
C TRP A 27 3.65 -3.41 6.78
N CYS A 28 3.82 -4.24 7.82
CA CYS A 28 4.90 -4.08 8.78
C CYS A 28 6.26 -4.30 8.09
N GLY A 29 7.13 -3.29 8.07
CA GLY A 29 8.45 -3.40 7.45
C GLY A 29 9.44 -4.32 8.19
N GLN A 30 9.03 -4.96 9.30
CA GLN A 30 9.86 -5.93 10.03
C GLN A 30 9.40 -7.38 9.85
N CYS A 31 8.09 -7.64 9.85
CA CYS A 31 7.55 -9.00 9.80
C CYS A 31 6.60 -9.25 8.63
N LEU A 32 6.39 -8.24 7.77
CA LEU A 32 5.56 -8.31 6.57
C LEU A 32 4.10 -8.67 6.82
N ALA A 33 3.62 -8.50 8.06
CA ALA A 33 2.21 -8.66 8.35
C ALA A 33 1.43 -7.46 7.80
N ASN A 34 0.29 -7.74 7.15
CA ASN A 34 -0.67 -6.73 6.74
C ASN A 34 -1.21 -6.00 7.98
N LEU A 35 -1.35 -4.69 7.90
CA LEU A 35 -1.80 -3.86 9.00
C LEU A 35 -3.18 -3.29 8.67
N GLU A 36 -4.09 -3.35 9.64
CA GLU A 36 -5.39 -2.70 9.53
C GLU A 36 -5.20 -1.18 9.39
N LEU A 37 -5.60 -0.65 8.25
CA LEU A 37 -5.38 0.75 7.87
C LEU A 37 -6.06 1.71 8.85
N GLU A 38 -7.25 1.34 9.35
CA GLU A 38 -8.02 2.11 10.34
C GLU A 38 -7.35 2.24 11.71
N ASN A 39 -6.41 1.35 12.04
CA ASN A 39 -5.67 1.40 13.31
C ASN A 39 -4.46 2.36 13.26
N LEU A 40 -4.13 2.89 12.08
CA LEU A 40 -3.00 3.79 11.90
C LEU A 40 -3.42 5.25 12.15
N PRO A 41 -2.56 6.07 12.79
CA PRO A 41 -2.88 7.46 13.13
C PRO A 41 -2.70 8.38 11.91
N LEU A 42 -3.41 8.08 10.82
CA LEU A 42 -3.49 8.88 9.60
C LEU A 42 -4.76 9.74 9.64
N ASN A 43 -4.77 10.84 8.87
CA ASN A 43 -5.99 11.65 8.75
C ASN A 43 -6.98 11.01 7.76
N ASP A 44 -8.26 11.37 7.89
CA ASP A 44 -9.35 10.79 7.09
C ASP A 44 -9.14 10.95 5.57
N ALA A 45 -8.52 12.06 5.14
CA ALA A 45 -8.27 12.30 3.72
C ALA A 45 -7.27 11.29 3.15
N LEU A 46 -6.13 11.10 3.84
CA LEU A 46 -5.12 10.15 3.42
C LEU A 46 -5.60 8.70 3.57
N LEU A 47 -6.40 8.39 4.59
CA LEU A 47 -7.06 7.10 4.71
C LEU A 47 -7.95 6.82 3.49
N ALA A 48 -8.80 7.77 3.10
CA ALA A 48 -9.67 7.64 1.93
C ALA A 48 -8.89 7.48 0.61
N GLU A 49 -7.78 8.23 0.44
CA GLU A 49 -6.91 8.10 -0.74
C GLU A 49 -6.26 6.71 -0.80
N LEU A 50 -5.72 6.22 0.32
CA LEU A 50 -5.14 4.86 0.43
C LEU A 50 -6.18 3.78 0.15
N THR A 51 -7.40 3.92 0.71
CA THR A 51 -8.51 3.00 0.47
C THR A 51 -8.90 2.98 -1.02
N SER A 52 -9.03 4.15 -1.65
CA SER A 52 -9.36 4.20 -3.08
C SER A 52 -8.24 3.59 -3.93
N TRP A 53 -6.98 3.85 -3.59
CA TRP A 53 -5.84 3.31 -4.31
C TRP A 53 -5.76 1.78 -4.20
N MET A 54 -5.99 1.21 -3.02
CA MET A 54 -6.03 -0.26 -2.87
C MET A 54 -7.20 -0.90 -3.62
N CYS A 55 -8.38 -0.25 -3.64
CA CYS A 55 -9.56 -0.80 -4.34
C CYS A 55 -9.36 -0.85 -5.86
N ASN A 56 -8.52 0.02 -6.40
CA ASN A 56 -8.21 0.04 -7.83
C ASN A 56 -7.07 -0.94 -8.21
N PHE A 57 -6.46 -1.63 -7.23
CA PHE A 57 -5.41 -2.61 -7.51
C PHE A 57 -5.97 -3.76 -8.35
N GLY A 58 -5.26 -4.08 -9.43
CA GLY A 58 -5.61 -5.20 -10.29
C GLY A 58 -6.68 -4.90 -11.35
N GLU A 59 -7.13 -3.64 -11.52
CA GLU A 59 -8.06 -3.25 -12.61
C GLU A 59 -7.53 -3.57 -14.02
N TRP A 60 -6.22 -3.76 -14.13
CA TRP A 60 -5.49 -4.14 -15.34
C TRP A 60 -5.28 -5.64 -15.48
N ILE A 61 -5.69 -6.46 -14.51
CA ILE A 61 -5.44 -7.91 -14.48
C ILE A 61 -6.72 -8.66 -14.85
N ASP A 62 -6.63 -9.54 -15.84
CA ASP A 62 -7.60 -10.60 -16.06
C ASP A 62 -7.21 -11.79 -15.17
N LEU A 63 -7.97 -11.96 -14.08
CA LEU A 63 -7.73 -13.00 -13.08
C LEU A 63 -8.03 -14.42 -13.59
N GLU A 64 -8.81 -14.59 -14.66
CA GLU A 64 -9.13 -15.93 -15.19
C GLU A 64 -7.94 -16.52 -15.94
N ILE A 65 -7.19 -15.68 -16.65
CA ILE A 65 -6.09 -16.08 -17.53
C ILE A 65 -4.72 -15.59 -17.05
N ASP A 66 -4.66 -14.94 -15.89
CA ASP A 66 -3.44 -14.41 -15.27
C ASP A 66 -2.63 -13.53 -16.25
N SER A 67 -3.31 -12.55 -16.84
CA SER A 67 -2.70 -11.68 -17.85
C SER A 67 -3.22 -10.25 -17.76
N PHE A 68 -2.58 -9.33 -18.48
CA PHE A 68 -3.12 -7.98 -18.61
C PHE A 68 -4.40 -7.98 -19.45
N VAL A 69 -5.38 -7.21 -19.00
CA VAL A 69 -6.53 -6.84 -19.83
C VAL A 69 -6.02 -5.94 -20.97
N GLU A 70 -6.30 -6.33 -22.21
CA GLU A 70 -5.86 -5.62 -23.42
C GLU A 70 -6.21 -4.12 -23.34
N GLY A 71 -5.19 -3.26 -23.49
CA GLY A 71 -5.33 -1.81 -23.49
C GLY A 71 -5.37 -1.16 -22.10
N LYS A 72 -5.30 -1.94 -21.02
CA LYS A 72 -5.28 -1.44 -19.63
C LYS A 72 -3.91 -1.50 -18.96
N GLU A 73 -2.86 -1.87 -19.68
CA GLU A 73 -1.49 -2.00 -19.17
C GLU A 73 -1.00 -0.69 -18.54
N HIS A 74 -1.43 0.45 -19.10
CA HIS A 74 -1.13 1.79 -18.58
C HIS A 74 -1.67 2.04 -17.17
N LEU A 75 -2.75 1.37 -16.74
CA LEU A 75 -3.34 1.56 -15.41
C LEU A 75 -2.41 1.06 -14.31
N ALA A 76 -1.67 -0.03 -14.53
CA ALA A 76 -0.66 -0.52 -13.60
C ALA A 76 0.41 0.55 -13.33
N LYS A 77 0.88 1.21 -14.40
CA LYS A 77 1.85 2.30 -14.27
C LYS A 77 1.27 3.50 -13.50
N VAL A 78 0.04 3.90 -13.80
CA VAL A 78 -0.63 5.00 -13.08
C VAL A 78 -0.79 4.67 -11.60
N HIS A 79 -1.13 3.42 -11.29
CA HIS A 79 -1.26 2.92 -9.93
C HIS A 79 0.09 2.97 -9.19
N ASP A 80 1.18 2.53 -9.81
CA ASP A 80 2.52 2.58 -9.21
C ASP A 80 3.04 4.02 -9.01
N ASP A 81 2.80 4.91 -9.97
CA ASP A 81 3.15 6.33 -9.86
C ASP A 81 2.39 6.97 -8.68
N GLN A 82 1.13 6.61 -8.47
CA GLN A 82 0.35 7.04 -7.31
C GLN A 82 0.85 6.43 -6.00
N GLY A 83 1.19 5.14 -5.98
CA GLY A 83 1.71 4.44 -4.81
C GLY A 83 3.02 5.07 -4.29
N THR A 84 3.88 5.53 -5.20
CA THR A 84 5.09 6.29 -4.86
C THR A 84 4.77 7.59 -4.11
N ILE A 85 3.76 8.33 -4.56
CA ILE A 85 3.33 9.60 -3.93
C ILE A 85 2.71 9.31 -2.55
N LEU A 86 1.83 8.31 -2.47
CA LEU A 86 1.16 7.90 -1.23
C LEU A 86 2.18 7.45 -0.17
N ALA A 87 3.21 6.69 -0.56
CA ALA A 87 4.27 6.26 0.36
C ALA A 87 5.00 7.46 0.98
N GLN A 88 5.26 8.51 0.21
CA GLN A 88 5.88 9.76 0.71
C GLN A 88 4.94 10.52 1.67
N GLN A 89 3.65 10.56 1.38
CA GLN A 89 2.65 11.20 2.24
C GLN A 89 2.52 10.45 3.58
N VAL A 90 2.44 9.11 3.56
CA VAL A 90 2.40 8.28 4.77
C VAL A 90 3.67 8.44 5.59
N ALA A 91 4.85 8.42 4.94
CA ALA A 91 6.12 8.65 5.61
C ALA A 91 6.15 10.01 6.33
N SER A 92 5.67 11.05 5.66
CA SER A 92 5.60 12.40 6.22
C SER A 92 4.60 12.50 7.38
N ALA A 93 3.44 11.86 7.25
CA ALA A 93 2.39 11.88 8.27
C ALA A 93 2.81 11.15 9.55
N LEU A 94 3.51 10.03 9.42
CA LEU A 94 3.89 9.18 10.55
C LEU A 94 5.30 9.46 11.09
N GLY A 95 6.13 10.20 10.36
CA GLY A 95 7.52 10.49 10.73
C GLY A 95 8.41 9.24 10.74
N ILE A 96 8.13 8.27 9.87
CA ILE A 96 8.88 7.01 9.73
C ILE A 96 9.17 6.72 8.26
N SER A 97 10.07 5.76 7.98
CA SER A 97 10.35 5.34 6.61
C SER A 97 9.23 4.46 6.06
N VAL A 98 8.81 4.74 4.83
CA VAL A 98 7.86 3.91 4.08
C VAL A 98 8.48 3.57 2.74
N THR A 99 8.60 2.28 2.44
CA THR A 99 9.08 1.80 1.13
C THR A 99 7.86 1.46 0.28
N PHE A 100 7.79 1.98 -0.94
CA PHE A 100 6.80 1.53 -1.90
C PHE A 100 7.25 0.24 -2.59
N SER A 101 6.36 -0.73 -2.70
CA SER A 101 6.52 -1.99 -3.45
C SER A 101 5.65 -1.90 -4.71
N PRO A 102 6.24 -1.60 -5.89
CA PRO A 102 5.47 -1.45 -7.13
C PRO A 102 5.01 -2.80 -7.67
N TYR A 103 3.90 -2.79 -8.41
CA TYR A 103 3.45 -3.96 -9.16
C TYR A 103 4.36 -4.21 -10.37
N LEU A 104 4.68 -3.16 -11.13
CA LEU A 104 5.62 -3.25 -12.23
C LEU A 104 7.04 -3.24 -11.67
N SER A 105 7.73 -4.37 -11.78
CA SER A 105 9.16 -4.44 -11.53
C SER A 105 9.92 -3.91 -12.75
N ASP A 106 10.90 -3.03 -12.53
CA ASP A 106 11.89 -2.62 -13.55
C ASP A 106 12.74 -3.81 -14.03
#